data_AF-A0A2D7HVK5-F1
#
_entry.id   AF-A0A2D7HVK5-F1
#
_cell.length_a   1.000
_cell.length_b   1.000
_cell.length_c   1.000
_cell.angle_alpha   90.00
_cell.angle_beta   90.00
_cell.angle_gamma   90.00
#
_symmetry.space_group_name_H-M   'P 1'
#
loop_
_entity.id
_entity.type
_entity.pdbx_description
1 polymer ?
#
loop_
_entity_poly.entity_id
_entity_poly.type
_entity_poly.pdbx_seq_one_letter_code
_entity_poly.pdbx_strand_id
1 'polypeptide(L)'
;MSKSRSASEHSTSDLTLHLDRAGFEARVERTLRRGGLGNPDVFLVRLDQRWVVVKDFAPRPFWLRESLGAWLTAREQKAYQALEDVDLVPRLLGRVDRHAFVLEYRPGRLLSRSLRDELPDRFLDELERGVSEMHDLGVVHLDLSHRSNVLLGEDGRPVLLDFASAIRLAPMGRIGNPLFRWLARADYRALAKWRRKLGTPSDETI
;
A
#
# COMPACT_ATOMS: atom_id res chain seq x y z
N MET A 1 -38.59 -14.66 -29.60
CA MET A 1 -37.75 -14.20 -30.74
C MET A 1 -37.54 -12.71 -30.52
N SER A 2 -36.38 -12.07 -30.36
CA SER A 2 -34.94 -12.38 -30.46
C SER A 2 -34.25 -11.54 -29.36
N LYS A 3 -33.40 -12.12 -28.50
CA LYS A 3 -31.91 -12.10 -28.53
C LYS A 3 -31.25 -10.72 -28.62
N SER A 4 -30.65 -10.30 -27.49
CA SER A 4 -29.32 -9.68 -27.31
C SER A 4 -29.22 -9.31 -25.82
N ARG A 5 -28.63 -10.10 -24.91
CA ARG A 5 -27.19 -10.43 -24.74
C ARG A 5 -26.26 -9.25 -25.03
N SER A 6 -25.95 -8.49 -23.98
CA SER A 6 -24.62 -7.92 -23.79
C SER A 6 -24.26 -8.08 -22.32
N ALA A 7 -23.67 -9.23 -22.02
CA ALA A 7 -22.89 -9.44 -20.82
C ALA A 7 -21.59 -8.64 -21.01
N SER A 8 -21.38 -7.64 -20.16
CA SER A 8 -20.05 -7.09 -19.88
C SER A 8 -19.76 -7.32 -18.41
N GLU A 9 -19.78 -8.61 -18.03
CA GLU A 9 -18.99 -9.11 -16.93
C GLU A 9 -17.53 -8.95 -17.37
N HIS A 10 -16.92 -7.82 -17.01
CA HIS A 10 -15.48 -7.71 -17.05
C HIS A 10 -14.94 -8.79 -16.13
N SER A 11 -14.39 -9.83 -16.76
CA SER A 11 -13.74 -10.98 -16.17
C SER A 11 -12.61 -10.52 -15.26
N THR A 12 -12.94 -10.26 -14.00
CA THR A 12 -12.00 -10.10 -12.89
C THR A 12 -11.53 -11.50 -12.49
N SER A 13 -10.78 -12.14 -13.38
CA SER A 13 -10.28 -13.49 -13.19
C SER A 13 -8.77 -13.50 -13.44
N ASP A 14 -8.01 -13.61 -12.35
CA ASP A 14 -6.66 -14.18 -12.27
C ASP A 14 -5.69 -13.86 -13.41
N LEU A 15 -5.05 -12.70 -13.32
CA LEU A 15 -3.75 -12.49 -13.96
C LEU A 15 -2.69 -12.56 -12.87
N THR A 16 -2.32 -13.78 -12.47
CA THR A 16 -1.02 -13.99 -11.84
C THR A 16 0.02 -13.54 -12.85
N LEU A 17 0.56 -12.34 -12.62
CA LEU A 17 1.51 -11.71 -13.54
C LEU A 17 2.83 -12.49 -13.45
N HIS A 18 3.02 -13.46 -14.35
CA HIS A 18 4.31 -14.14 -14.52
C HIS A 18 5.26 -13.20 -15.26
N LEU A 19 5.82 -12.25 -14.51
CA LEU A 19 6.83 -11.31 -14.97
C LEU A 19 8.18 -11.75 -14.43
N ASP A 20 9.11 -12.11 -15.32
CA ASP A 20 10.48 -12.43 -14.94
C ASP A 20 11.34 -11.15 -14.82
N ARG A 21 12.56 -11.31 -14.29
CA ARG A 21 13.47 -10.19 -14.00
C ARG A 21 13.83 -9.40 -15.26
N ALA A 22 14.27 -10.09 -16.30
CA ALA A 22 14.62 -9.46 -17.57
C ALA A 22 13.39 -8.76 -18.20
N GLY A 23 12.21 -9.36 -18.07
CA GLY A 23 10.97 -8.82 -18.58
C GLY A 23 10.55 -7.51 -17.92
N PHE A 24 10.68 -7.37 -16.59
CA PHE A 24 10.34 -6.10 -15.95
C PHE A 24 11.42 -5.04 -16.17
N GLU A 25 12.71 -5.40 -16.12
CA GLU A 25 13.82 -4.45 -16.26
C GLU A 25 13.78 -3.74 -17.62
N ALA A 26 13.42 -4.47 -18.69
CA ALA A 26 13.24 -3.91 -20.04
C ALA A 26 12.04 -2.96 -20.18
N ARG A 27 11.11 -2.94 -19.20
CA ARG A 27 9.85 -2.18 -19.23
C ARG A 27 9.75 -1.13 -18.12
N VAL A 28 10.87 -0.86 -17.45
CA VAL A 28 10.95 0.22 -16.45
C VAL A 28 10.86 1.56 -17.17
N GLU A 29 9.78 2.29 -16.90
CA GLU A 29 9.58 3.63 -17.45
C GLU A 29 10.16 4.69 -16.53
N ARG A 30 10.02 4.50 -15.22
CA ARG A 30 10.51 5.46 -14.23
C ARG A 30 10.92 4.80 -12.94
N THR A 31 12.01 5.28 -12.34
CA THR A 31 12.32 4.98 -10.95
C THR A 31 11.54 5.94 -10.05
N LEU A 32 10.60 5.41 -9.26
CA LEU A 32 9.83 6.20 -8.30
C LEU A 32 10.66 6.51 -7.05
N ARG A 33 11.45 5.53 -6.58
CA ARG A 33 12.34 5.67 -5.43
C ARG A 33 13.54 4.77 -5.60
N ARG A 34 14.74 5.31 -5.39
CA ARG A 34 15.93 4.49 -5.12
C ARG A 34 16.00 4.25 -3.61
N GLY A 35 16.04 2.99 -3.21
CA GLY A 35 16.26 2.63 -1.82
C GLY A 35 17.71 2.87 -1.41
N GLY A 36 17.96 3.04 -0.11
CA GLY A 36 19.28 2.88 0.50
C GLY A 36 19.54 1.43 0.92
N LEU A 37 20.61 1.16 1.67
CA LEU A 37 21.02 -0.21 2.06
C LEU A 37 19.86 -1.10 2.58
N GLY A 38 18.93 -0.55 3.37
CA GLY A 38 17.80 -1.29 3.95
C GLY A 38 16.45 -1.13 3.25
N ASN A 39 16.36 -0.43 2.11
CA ASN A 39 15.10 -0.17 1.42
C ASN A 39 15.13 -0.72 -0.02
N PRO A 40 13.99 -1.16 -0.58
CA PRO A 40 13.92 -1.58 -1.97
C PRO A 40 13.99 -0.38 -2.91
N ASP A 41 14.42 -0.64 -4.14
CA ASP A 41 14.11 0.26 -5.25
C ASP A 41 12.64 0.07 -5.64
N VAL A 42 11.99 1.15 -6.06
CA VAL A 42 10.59 1.16 -6.48
C VAL A 42 10.52 1.70 -7.90
N PHE A 43 10.02 0.87 -8.80
CA PHE A 43 9.92 1.16 -10.23
C PHE A 43 8.47 1.26 -10.67
N LEU A 44 8.19 2.19 -11.56
CA LEU A 44 6.97 2.23 -12.34
C LEU A 44 7.25 1.50 -13.66
N VAL A 45 6.49 0.44 -13.90
CA VAL A 45 6.69 -0.46 -15.04
C VAL A 45 5.42 -0.46 -15.88
N ARG A 46 5.59 -0.40 -17.21
CA ARG A 46 4.48 -0.52 -18.16
C ARG A 46 4.37 -1.96 -18.62
N LEU A 47 3.31 -2.65 -18.19
CA LEU A 47 3.02 -4.02 -18.62
C LEU A 47 1.77 -4.01 -19.48
N ASP A 48 1.92 -4.36 -20.75
CA ASP A 48 0.88 -4.23 -21.76
C ASP A 48 0.28 -2.82 -21.77
N GLN A 49 -1.02 -2.69 -21.46
CA GLN A 49 -1.74 -1.42 -21.38
C GLN A 49 -1.93 -0.88 -19.95
N ARG A 50 -1.30 -1.49 -18.94
CA ARG A 50 -1.44 -1.08 -17.53
C ARG A 50 -0.12 -0.66 -16.91
N TRP A 51 -0.25 0.23 -15.93
CA TRP A 51 0.84 0.63 -15.04
C TRP A 51 0.87 -0.30 -13.83
N VAL A 52 2.07 -0.72 -13.43
CA VAL A 52 2.29 -1.48 -12.19
C VAL A 52 3.48 -0.91 -11.44
N VAL A 53 3.54 -1.20 -10.15
CA VAL A 53 4.69 -0.85 -9.30
C VAL A 53 5.47 -2.11 -8.99
N VAL A 54 6.78 -2.09 -9.25
CA VAL A 54 7.68 -3.18 -8.86
C VAL A 54 8.57 -2.70 -7.73
N LYS A 55 8.58 -3.44 -6.62
CA LYS A 55 9.54 -3.27 -5.53
C LYS A 55 10.65 -4.30 -5.69
N ASP A 56 11.91 -3.88 -5.71
CA ASP A 56 13.06 -4.75 -5.93
C ASP A 56 14.16 -4.55 -4.88
N PHE A 57 14.48 -5.61 -4.14
CA PHE A 57 15.58 -5.67 -3.17
C PHE A 57 16.85 -6.31 -3.75
N ALA A 58 16.85 -6.81 -4.99
CA ALA A 58 18.02 -7.49 -5.56
C ALA A 58 19.30 -6.63 -5.66
N PRO A 59 19.24 -5.29 -5.86
CA PRO A 59 20.46 -4.48 -5.93
C PRO A 59 21.21 -4.34 -4.59
N ARG A 60 20.70 -4.93 -3.49
CA ARG A 60 21.35 -4.87 -2.17
C ARG A 60 22.47 -5.91 -2.03
N PRO A 61 23.45 -5.69 -1.12
CA PRO A 61 24.57 -6.63 -0.90
C PRO A 61 24.10 -8.06 -0.63
N PHE A 62 24.85 -9.05 -1.12
CA PHE A 62 24.47 -10.48 -1.08
C PHE A 62 23.99 -10.96 0.30
N TRP A 63 24.77 -10.69 1.35
CA TRP A 63 24.47 -11.12 2.71
C TRP A 63 23.16 -10.51 3.26
N LEU A 64 22.86 -9.28 2.84
CA LEU A 64 21.67 -8.54 3.28
C LEU A 64 20.42 -8.98 2.51
N ARG A 65 20.53 -9.16 1.18
CA ARG A 65 19.40 -9.62 0.36
C ARG A 65 19.00 -11.06 0.69
N GLU A 66 19.97 -11.94 0.95
CA GLU A 66 19.73 -13.38 1.07
C GLU A 66 19.01 -13.78 2.36
N SER A 67 19.19 -12.99 3.41
CA SER A 67 18.59 -13.21 4.72
C SER A 67 17.47 -12.22 4.97
N LEU A 68 17.83 -11.04 5.48
CA LEU A 68 16.91 -10.01 5.92
C LEU A 68 16.04 -9.48 4.78
N GLY A 69 16.61 -9.28 3.59
CA GLY A 69 15.87 -8.81 2.41
C GLY A 69 14.76 -9.76 1.98
N ALA A 70 15.06 -11.05 1.83
CA ALA A 70 14.07 -12.07 1.50
C ALA A 70 12.98 -12.19 2.58
N TRP A 71 13.36 -12.14 3.86
CA TRP A 71 12.40 -12.17 4.96
C TRP A 71 11.50 -10.93 5.00
N LEU A 72 12.07 -9.73 4.85
CA LEU A 72 11.33 -8.46 4.80
C LEU A 72 10.36 -8.45 3.61
N THR A 73 10.84 -8.87 2.44
CA THR A 73 10.03 -8.96 1.21
C THR A 73 8.87 -9.93 1.38
N ALA A 74 9.10 -11.10 1.98
CA ALA A 74 8.05 -12.07 2.25
C ALA A 74 7.04 -11.57 3.28
N ARG A 75 7.49 -10.87 4.33
CA ARG A 75 6.59 -10.27 5.33
C ARG A 75 5.71 -9.18 4.71
N GLU A 76 6.30 -8.30 3.91
CA GLU A 76 5.55 -7.24 3.22
C GLU A 76 4.51 -7.84 2.25
N GLN A 77 4.88 -8.85 1.46
CA GLN A 77 3.92 -9.55 0.60
C GLN A 77 2.75 -10.16 1.40
N LYS A 78 3.04 -10.78 2.56
CA LYS A 78 1.98 -11.33 3.43
C LYS A 78 1.04 -10.27 3.99
N ALA A 79 1.52 -9.03 4.16
CA ALA A 79 0.67 -7.90 4.56
C ALA A 79 -0.25 -7.52 3.39
N TYR A 80 0.27 -7.33 2.19
CA TYR A 80 -0.57 -7.05 1.01
C TYR A 80 -1.58 -8.16 0.72
N GLN A 81 -1.18 -9.43 0.82
CA GLN A 81 -2.09 -10.57 0.65
C GLN A 81 -3.22 -10.58 1.68
N ALA A 82 -2.96 -10.16 2.91
CA ALA A 82 -4.00 -10.08 3.94
C ALA A 82 -4.96 -8.90 3.72
N LEU A 83 -4.59 -7.94 2.87
CA LEU A 83 -5.31 -6.67 2.66
C LEU A 83 -5.82 -6.55 1.21
N GLU A 84 -5.91 -7.65 0.46
CA GLU A 84 -6.28 -7.64 -0.96
C GLU A 84 -7.67 -7.05 -1.23
N ASP A 85 -8.58 -7.21 -0.27
CA ASP A 85 -9.96 -6.70 -0.33
C ASP A 85 -10.12 -5.31 0.32
N VAL A 86 -9.03 -4.70 0.81
CA VAL A 86 -9.08 -3.37 1.43
C VAL A 86 -8.81 -2.30 0.37
N ASP A 87 -9.83 -1.53 0.00
CA ASP A 87 -9.77 -0.46 -1.02
C ASP A 87 -8.62 0.54 -0.79
N LEU A 88 -8.27 0.79 0.48
CA LEU A 88 -7.17 1.69 0.88
C LEU A 88 -5.79 1.20 0.37
N VAL A 89 -5.63 -0.09 0.06
CA VAL A 89 -4.33 -0.73 -0.15
C VAL A 89 -4.20 -1.21 -1.60
N PRO A 90 -3.08 -0.91 -2.29
CA PRO A 90 -2.82 -1.47 -3.62
C PRO A 90 -2.76 -3.00 -3.57
N ARG A 91 -3.37 -3.67 -4.55
CA ARG A 91 -3.36 -5.14 -4.62
C ARG A 91 -1.97 -5.68 -4.95
N LEU A 92 -1.65 -6.85 -4.39
CA LEU A 92 -0.50 -7.65 -4.81
C LEU A 92 -0.85 -8.40 -6.10
N LEU A 93 -0.21 -8.04 -7.21
CA LEU A 93 -0.49 -8.63 -8.52
C LEU A 93 0.33 -9.89 -8.82
N GLY A 94 1.46 -10.06 -8.12
CA GLY A 94 2.32 -11.21 -8.31
C GLY A 94 3.71 -11.02 -7.74
N ARG A 95 4.53 -12.06 -7.93
CA ARG A 95 5.93 -12.10 -7.51
C ARG A 95 6.81 -12.27 -8.74
N VAL A 96 7.84 -11.43 -8.85
CA VAL A 96 8.85 -11.57 -9.91
C VAL A 96 9.83 -12.67 -9.53
N ASP A 97 10.42 -12.54 -8.33
CA ASP A 97 11.33 -13.52 -7.76
C ASP A 97 11.36 -13.38 -6.23
N ARG A 98 12.38 -13.97 -5.58
CA ARG A 98 12.46 -13.93 -4.13
C ARG A 98 12.67 -12.55 -3.50
N HIS A 99 13.18 -11.60 -4.28
CA HIS A 99 13.56 -10.25 -3.87
C HIS A 99 12.68 -9.16 -4.50
N ALA A 100 11.80 -9.53 -5.43
CA ALA A 100 10.96 -8.58 -6.15
C ALA A 100 9.51 -9.06 -6.31
N PHE A 101 8.58 -8.11 -6.18
CA PHE A 101 7.14 -8.34 -6.34
C PHE A 101 6.44 -7.16 -6.98
N VAL A 102 5.23 -7.41 -7.50
CA VAL A 102 4.44 -6.49 -8.31
C VAL A 102 3.19 -6.07 -7.57
N LEU A 103 2.95 -4.76 -7.49
CA LEU A 103 1.76 -4.15 -6.92
C LEU A 103 0.97 -3.41 -7.99
N GLU A 104 -0.32 -3.24 -7.73
CA GLU A 104 -1.19 -2.32 -8.45
C GLU A 104 -0.61 -0.90 -8.39
N TYR A 105 -0.61 -0.21 -9.54
CA TYR A 105 -0.32 1.21 -9.56
C TYR A 105 -1.56 2.02 -9.20
N ARG A 106 -1.46 2.84 -8.16
CA ARG A 106 -2.48 3.81 -7.78
C ARG A 106 -2.03 5.21 -8.18
N PRO A 107 -2.69 5.87 -9.14
CA PRO A 107 -2.35 7.24 -9.52
C PRO A 107 -2.80 8.22 -8.43
N GLY A 108 -2.01 9.26 -8.21
CA GLY A 108 -2.30 10.24 -7.17
C GLY A 108 -1.11 11.09 -6.76
N ARG A 109 -1.31 11.89 -5.71
CA ARG A 109 -0.32 12.83 -5.16
C ARG A 109 0.01 12.43 -3.72
N LEU A 110 1.30 12.36 -3.40
CA LEU A 110 1.73 12.04 -2.04
C LEU A 110 1.21 13.08 -1.06
N LEU A 111 0.70 12.61 0.08
CA LEU A 111 0.14 13.47 1.11
C LEU A 111 1.19 14.48 1.56
N SER A 112 0.80 15.75 1.64
CA SER A 112 1.69 16.83 2.01
C SER A 112 0.88 17.95 2.67
N ARG A 113 1.56 18.91 3.31
CA ARG A 113 0.87 20.06 3.88
C ARG A 113 0.21 20.95 2.82
N SER A 114 0.77 21.01 1.61
CA SER A 114 0.23 21.85 0.54
C SER A 114 -1.08 21.31 -0.02
N LEU A 115 -1.37 20.03 0.20
CA LEU A 115 -2.63 19.41 -0.23
C LEU A 115 -3.80 19.74 0.70
N ARG A 116 -3.58 20.37 1.85
CA ARG A 116 -4.61 20.61 2.87
C ARG A 116 -5.92 21.12 2.26
N ASP A 117 -5.84 22.16 1.44
CA ASP A 117 -7.01 22.87 0.91
C ASP A 117 -7.61 22.16 -0.32
N GLU A 118 -6.96 21.10 -0.79
CA GLU A 118 -7.39 20.27 -1.93
C GLU A 118 -7.95 18.91 -1.48
N LEU A 119 -7.83 18.56 -0.20
CA LEU A 119 -8.33 17.29 0.32
C LEU A 119 -9.86 17.30 0.39
N PRO A 120 -10.53 16.27 -0.13
CA PRO A 120 -11.96 16.09 0.11
C PRO A 120 -12.27 16.02 1.60
N ASP A 121 -13.40 16.58 2.04
CA ASP A 121 -13.80 16.61 3.45
C ASP A 121 -13.76 15.23 4.12
N ARG A 122 -14.20 14.20 3.39
CA ARG A 122 -14.25 12.80 3.84
C ARG A 122 -12.92 12.06 3.78
N PHE A 123 -11.84 12.67 3.26
CA PHE A 123 -10.57 11.98 3.01
C PHE A 123 -9.97 11.36 4.28
N LEU A 124 -9.95 12.14 5.37
CA LEU A 124 -9.40 11.67 6.64
C LEU A 124 -10.30 10.63 7.30
N ASP A 125 -11.62 10.76 7.16
CA ASP A 125 -12.57 9.78 7.68
C ASP A 125 -12.44 8.44 6.92
N GLU A 126 -12.29 8.48 5.59
CA GLU A 126 -12.03 7.28 4.78
C GLU A 126 -10.67 6.65 5.12
N LEU A 127 -9.65 7.46 5.42
CA LEU A 127 -8.32 6.96 5.80
C LEU A 127 -8.38 6.26 7.16
N GLU A 128 -9.05 6.86 8.14
CA GLU A 128 -9.26 6.28 9.47
C GLU A 128 -10.07 4.98 9.38
N ARG A 129 -11.12 4.95 8.55
CA ARG A 129 -11.93 3.75 8.32
C ARG A 129 -11.10 2.62 7.69
N GLY A 130 -10.35 2.91 6.64
CA GLY A 130 -9.52 1.89 5.97
C GLY A 130 -8.39 1.37 6.87
N VAL A 131 -7.83 2.20 7.76
CA VAL A 131 -6.88 1.73 8.78
C VAL A 131 -7.56 0.84 9.82
N SER A 132 -8.82 1.12 10.19
CA SER A 132 -9.59 0.22 11.05
C SER A 132 -9.83 -1.13 10.36
N GLU A 133 -10.23 -1.14 9.09
CA GLU A 133 -10.41 -2.37 8.30
C GLU A 133 -9.11 -3.18 8.22
N MET A 134 -7.97 -2.51 8.01
CA MET A 134 -6.64 -3.13 8.07
C MET A 134 -6.35 -3.74 9.46
N HIS A 135 -6.73 -3.05 10.53
CA HIS A 135 -6.54 -3.54 11.90
C HIS A 135 -7.43 -4.75 12.21
N ASP A 136 -8.66 -4.80 11.69
CA ASP A 136 -9.57 -5.93 11.84
C ASP A 136 -9.02 -7.21 11.18
N LEU A 137 -8.21 -7.04 10.13
CA LEU A 137 -7.47 -8.12 9.46
C LEU A 137 -6.16 -8.50 10.17
N GLY A 138 -5.90 -7.91 11.34
CA GLY A 138 -4.74 -8.20 12.19
C GLY A 138 -3.43 -7.61 11.68
N VAL A 139 -3.48 -6.59 10.82
CA VAL A 139 -2.29 -5.89 10.30
C VAL A 139 -2.16 -4.51 10.95
N VAL A 140 -0.97 -4.17 11.44
CA VAL A 140 -0.58 -2.81 11.87
C VAL A 140 0.51 -2.30 10.95
N HIS A 141 0.44 -1.02 10.55
CA HIS A 141 1.37 -0.46 9.56
C HIS A 141 2.66 0.08 10.19
N LEU A 142 2.57 0.71 11.36
CA LEU A 142 3.68 1.26 12.17
C LEU A 142 4.47 2.44 11.57
N ASP A 143 4.12 2.91 10.37
CA ASP A 143 4.80 4.04 9.71
C ASP A 143 3.84 4.98 8.98
N LEU A 144 2.57 5.02 9.40
CA LEU A 144 1.54 5.91 8.82
C LEU A 144 1.89 7.40 8.93
N SER A 145 2.80 7.76 9.83
CA SER A 145 3.12 9.17 10.09
C SER A 145 4.01 9.80 9.01
N HIS A 146 4.59 8.95 8.14
CA HIS A 146 5.47 9.38 7.07
C HIS A 146 4.65 9.76 5.83
N ARG A 147 4.90 10.95 5.30
CA ARG A 147 4.10 11.56 4.24
C ARG A 147 4.13 10.82 2.90
N SER A 148 5.18 10.02 2.66
CA SER A 148 5.29 9.20 1.45
C SER A 148 4.44 7.93 1.49
N ASN A 149 3.87 7.62 2.65
CA ASN A 149 3.13 6.37 2.86
C ASN A 149 1.62 6.58 2.69
N VAL A 150 1.16 7.83 2.53
CA VAL A 150 -0.23 8.13 2.23
C VAL A 150 -0.28 8.92 0.93
N LEU A 151 -1.18 8.53 0.04
CA LEU A 151 -1.40 9.13 -1.26
C LEU A 151 -2.86 9.61 -1.34
N LEU A 152 -3.07 10.80 -1.88
CA LEU A 152 -4.37 11.25 -2.37
C LEU A 152 -4.56 10.69 -3.77
N GLY A 153 -5.45 9.70 -3.91
CA GLY A 153 -5.81 9.12 -5.20
C GLY A 153 -6.48 10.14 -6.12
N GLU A 154 -6.39 9.93 -7.43
CA GLU A 154 -7.12 10.77 -8.41
C GLU A 154 -8.65 10.66 -8.28
N ASP A 155 -9.13 9.57 -7.67
CA ASP A 155 -10.52 9.36 -7.27
C ASP A 155 -10.93 10.13 -5.99
N GLY A 156 -9.99 10.88 -5.40
CA GLY A 156 -10.18 11.62 -4.15
C GLY A 156 -10.13 10.74 -2.90
N ARG A 157 -9.83 9.44 -3.04
CA ARG A 157 -9.77 8.51 -1.90
C ARG A 157 -8.34 8.35 -1.40
N PRO A 158 -8.14 8.07 -0.10
CA PRO A 158 -6.82 7.78 0.41
C PRO A 158 -6.30 6.44 -0.14
N VAL A 159 -5.00 6.38 -0.35
CA VAL A 159 -4.27 5.14 -0.65
C VAL A 159 -3.08 5.04 0.29
N LEU A 160 -2.92 3.87 0.91
CA LEU A 160 -1.86 3.58 1.84
C LEU A 160 -0.75 2.75 1.16
N LEU A 161 0.48 3.23 1.30
CA LEU A 161 1.66 2.71 0.62
C LEU A 161 2.70 2.26 1.65
N ASP A 162 3.56 1.35 1.22
CA ASP A 162 4.77 0.94 1.94
C ASP A 162 4.55 0.18 3.26
N PHE A 163 4.19 -1.10 3.12
CA PHE A 163 4.00 -2.04 4.22
C PHE A 163 5.31 -2.68 4.71
N ALA A 164 6.45 -2.12 4.35
CA ALA A 164 7.76 -2.62 4.77
C ALA A 164 7.89 -2.68 6.30
N SER A 165 7.23 -1.82 7.08
CA SER A 165 7.23 -1.87 8.54
C SER A 165 6.07 -2.66 9.15
N ALA A 166 5.13 -3.13 8.32
CA ALA A 166 3.87 -3.66 8.82
C ALA A 166 4.02 -5.00 9.54
N ILE A 167 3.34 -5.16 10.67
CA ILE A 167 3.31 -6.42 11.42
C ILE A 167 1.93 -7.02 11.32
N ARG A 168 1.87 -8.29 10.94
CA ARG A 168 0.66 -9.10 11.01
C ARG A 168 0.69 -9.94 12.28
N LEU A 169 -0.31 -9.80 13.13
CA LEU A 169 -0.49 -10.62 14.32
C LEU A 169 -1.84 -11.33 14.22
N ALA A 170 -1.84 -12.64 14.44
CA ALA A 170 -3.09 -13.38 14.51
C ALA A 170 -3.93 -12.90 15.73
N PRO A 171 -5.26 -12.89 15.61
CA PRO A 171 -6.13 -12.66 16.75
C PRO A 171 -5.92 -13.75 17.80
N MET A 172 -5.59 -13.36 19.03
CA MET A 172 -5.32 -14.27 20.15
C MET A 172 -6.64 -14.66 20.83
N GLY A 173 -7.50 -15.36 20.08
CA GLY A 173 -8.84 -15.76 20.53
C GLY A 173 -9.76 -14.56 20.83
N ARG A 174 -10.78 -14.80 21.67
CA ARG A 174 -11.87 -13.84 21.97
C ARG A 174 -11.45 -12.60 22.77
N ILE A 175 -10.26 -12.60 23.38
CA ILE A 175 -9.80 -11.54 24.29
C ILE A 175 -9.08 -10.41 23.52
N GLY A 176 -8.75 -10.64 22.25
CA GLY A 176 -7.97 -9.72 21.43
C GLY A 176 -6.49 -9.72 21.84
N ASN A 177 -5.60 -9.57 20.87
CA ASN A 177 -4.16 -9.61 21.12
C ASN A 177 -3.70 -8.29 21.80
N PRO A 178 -3.22 -8.30 23.07
CA PRO A 178 -2.85 -7.07 23.77
C PRO A 178 -1.62 -6.38 23.14
N LEU A 179 -0.70 -7.16 22.57
CA LEU A 179 0.44 -6.63 21.82
C LEU A 179 -0.04 -5.92 20.56
N PHE A 180 -1.00 -6.52 19.83
CA PHE A 180 -1.62 -5.88 18.67
C PHE A 180 -2.25 -4.54 19.04
N ARG A 181 -3.07 -4.49 20.10
CA ARG A 181 -3.68 -3.24 20.58
C ARG A 181 -2.64 -2.19 20.95
N TRP A 182 -1.51 -2.60 21.53
CA TRP A 182 -0.43 -1.68 21.84
C TRP A 182 0.25 -1.13 20.59
N LEU A 183 0.53 -1.97 19.59
CA LEU A 183 1.10 -1.57 18.30
C LEU A 183 0.15 -0.67 17.50
N ALA A 184 -1.14 -1.00 17.43
CA ALA A 184 -2.17 -0.23 16.74
C ALA A 184 -2.28 1.22 17.25
N ARG A 185 -1.93 1.48 18.51
CA ARG A 185 -1.85 2.85 19.03
C ARG A 185 -0.85 3.73 18.29
N ALA A 186 0.21 3.16 17.69
CA ALA A 186 1.14 3.93 16.87
C ALA A 186 0.45 4.47 15.61
N ASP A 187 -0.36 3.63 14.96
CA ASP A 187 -1.15 4.01 13.78
C ASP A 187 -2.20 5.07 14.14
N TYR A 188 -2.96 4.90 15.23
CA TYR A 188 -3.92 5.91 15.68
C TYR A 188 -3.27 7.25 16.03
N ARG A 189 -2.08 7.25 16.64
CA ARG A 189 -1.33 8.49 16.89
C ARG A 189 -0.91 9.17 15.60
N ALA A 190 -0.54 8.39 14.57
CA ALA A 190 -0.21 8.93 13.27
C ALA A 190 -1.45 9.53 12.56
N LEU A 191 -2.61 8.88 12.65
CA LEU A 191 -3.89 9.42 12.16
C LEU A 191 -4.26 10.72 12.87
N ALA A 192 -4.18 10.77 14.20
CA ALA A 192 -4.42 11.99 14.97
C ALA A 192 -3.42 13.12 14.62
N LYS A 193 -2.19 12.77 14.24
CA LYS A 193 -1.21 13.73 13.73
C LYS A 193 -1.61 14.27 12.35
N TRP A 194 -2.16 13.44 11.46
CA TRP A 194 -2.71 13.88 10.18
C TRP A 194 -3.94 14.77 10.38
N ARG A 195 -4.88 14.37 11.24
CA ARG A 195 -6.05 15.16 11.61
C ARG A 195 -5.67 16.56 12.11
N ARG A 196 -4.68 16.69 12.98
CA ARG A 196 -4.17 18.01 13.42
C ARG A 196 -3.47 18.81 12.34
N LYS A 197 -2.79 18.14 11.41
CA LYS A 197 -2.00 18.79 10.34
C LYS A 197 -2.83 19.18 9.12
N LEU A 198 -3.97 18.53 8.90
CA LEU A 198 -4.76 18.66 7.69
C LEU A 198 -6.21 19.04 7.98
N GLY A 199 -6.72 18.66 9.15
CA GLY A 199 -8.00 19.17 9.64
C GLY A 199 -7.96 20.68 9.79
N THR A 200 -9.03 21.31 9.32
CA THR A 200 -9.33 22.73 9.46
C THR A 200 -9.35 23.11 10.94
N PRO A 201 -8.92 24.32 11.34
CA PRO A 201 -9.41 24.89 12.60
C PRO A 201 -10.94 24.95 12.49
N SER A 202 -11.63 24.11 13.25
CA SER A 202 -13.05 24.25 13.48
C SER A 202 -13.28 25.62 14.12
N ASP A 203 -14.02 26.50 13.43
CA ASP A 203 -14.66 27.72 13.93
C ASP A 203 -14.08 28.32 15.22
N GLU A 204 -13.13 29.24 15.09
CA GLU A 204 -13.16 30.46 15.89
C GLU A 204 -13.96 31.51 15.09
N THR A 205 -15.28 31.35 15.08
CA THR A 205 -16.20 32.40 14.66
C THR A 205 -17.15 32.71 15.82
N ILE A 206 -16.75 33.73 16.60
CA ILE A 206 -17.55 34.64 17.45
C ILE A 206 -18.21 34.04 18.70
#